data_AF-A0A8T3MBK3-F1
#
_entry.id   AF-A0A8T3MBK3-F1
#
_cell.length_a   1.000
_cell.length_b   1.000
_cell.length_c   1.000
_cell.angle_alpha   90.00
_cell.angle_beta   90.00
_cell.angle_gamma   90.00
#
_symmetry.space_group_name_H-M   'P 1'
#
loop_
_entity.id
_entity.type
_entity.pdbx_description
1 polymer ?
#
loop_
_entity_poly.entity_id
_entity_poly.type
_entity_poly.pdbx_seq_one_letter_code
_entity_poly.pdbx_strand_id
1 'polypeptide(L)'
;MRPAATLLALLVALFAALPGAAQAAPRAEPKVVLIVGPAGQATDQYRELAEDAARVAERHTSNVIRLYSPDATWPAVKQALDGAAVVVYLGHGNGWPSRYRDSLYGTTQNGFGLNPVAGGGDDAYQYFGENRIASEIVLADNAVVLLHRLCYASGNTEPGLPEGTVDQARQRVDNYAAGFVRAGAGAVVADAFTPPGWYVQRLLTGDRSIESVWRSSPNAKDNELGFDSTRSPGYAGAMDPDRPDGGFYRSIVYRGGVGAGALQASPLAADAPAPPAEPTLIGTGLQLETPYLKERPVAGASTSLWFPYVADDPAGLRGVTVGVRWDPIDVDEPSTGEDGTAGQEPSEPVQPEEPASPDPASPDPAAPAPVSSPDPGSSAPPAAPDDPSRSRLMDIEPERIGDVVEPVPATVGATRMVVDVTLPDRPGRYRLVVTLHDPTGVAYDAPTQTLATGGIVRISGELGARYQVAATARAEASGKLKLPVTVANVGRATWGQAGTPNHRSLEERPSAASLVAHWVSLDGGAEAALPADVEHELPAGMAAGQRKRGILGLEVPAEPGSYLVVLDIVLPDIGSLTAEGVEPGLVRVTVE
;
A
#
# COMPACT_ATOMS: atom_id res chain seq x y z
N MET A 1 -81.33 -46.45 -33.35
CA MET A 1 -81.25 -45.15 -32.65
C MET A 1 -80.18 -45.26 -31.56
N ARG A 2 -79.17 -44.38 -31.61
CA ARG A 2 -78.14 -44.12 -30.56
C ARG A 2 -78.78 -43.36 -29.37
N PRO A 3 -78.21 -43.27 -28.14
CA PRO A 3 -76.77 -43.24 -27.84
C PRO A 3 -76.27 -44.00 -26.58
N ALA A 4 -75.06 -44.55 -26.69
CA ALA A 4 -74.20 -44.96 -25.57
C ALA A 4 -72.88 -44.18 -25.72
N ALA A 5 -72.86 -42.92 -25.27
CA ALA A 5 -71.69 -42.05 -25.32
C ALA A 5 -71.86 -40.85 -24.37
N THR A 6 -72.12 -41.08 -23.08
CA THR A 6 -72.32 -39.95 -22.14
C THR A 6 -71.88 -40.21 -20.69
N LEU A 7 -71.05 -41.22 -20.41
CA LEU A 7 -70.61 -41.48 -19.02
C LEU A 7 -69.09 -41.48 -18.79
N LEU A 8 -68.26 -41.43 -19.84
CA LEU A 8 -66.79 -41.42 -19.69
C LEU A 8 -66.16 -40.01 -19.85
N ALA A 9 -66.95 -39.00 -20.23
CA ALA A 9 -66.48 -37.61 -20.31
C ALA A 9 -66.59 -36.85 -18.98
N LEU A 10 -67.31 -37.37 -17.98
CA LEU A 10 -67.53 -36.68 -16.71
C LEU A 10 -66.45 -36.98 -15.65
N LEU A 11 -65.67 -38.06 -15.80
CA LEU A 11 -64.61 -38.41 -14.84
C LEU A 11 -63.23 -37.84 -15.19
N VAL A 12 -63.00 -37.47 -16.45
CA VAL A 12 -61.76 -36.75 -16.87
C VAL A 12 -61.89 -35.24 -16.64
N ALA A 13 -63.11 -34.71 -16.61
CA ALA A 13 -63.38 -33.30 -16.32
C ALA A 13 -63.27 -32.94 -14.82
N LEU A 14 -63.25 -33.93 -13.91
CA LEU A 14 -63.17 -33.68 -12.45
C LEU A 14 -61.74 -33.64 -11.90
N PHE A 15 -60.73 -34.03 -12.69
CA PHE A 15 -59.30 -33.87 -12.32
C PHE A 15 -58.65 -32.60 -12.88
N ALA A 16 -59.36 -31.84 -13.72
CA ALA A 16 -58.85 -30.59 -14.33
C ALA A 16 -59.10 -29.33 -13.47
N ALA A 17 -59.64 -29.47 -12.26
CA ALA A 17 -59.98 -28.36 -11.36
C ALA A 17 -59.44 -28.54 -9.93
N LEU A 18 -58.32 -29.25 -9.77
CA LEU A 18 -57.50 -29.04 -8.57
C LEU A 18 -56.89 -27.65 -8.71
N PRO A 19 -57.13 -26.69 -7.78
CA PRO A 19 -56.34 -25.48 -7.74
C PRO A 19 -54.88 -25.94 -7.66
N GLY A 20 -54.11 -25.71 -8.72
CA GLY A 20 -52.69 -26.01 -8.73
C GLY A 20 -52.13 -25.41 -7.44
N ALA A 21 -51.50 -26.24 -6.61
CA ALA A 21 -50.93 -25.80 -5.35
C ALA A 21 -50.17 -24.53 -5.65
N ALA A 22 -50.69 -23.39 -5.18
CA ALA A 22 -50.05 -22.11 -5.41
C ALA A 22 -48.64 -22.30 -4.87
N GLN A 23 -47.66 -22.31 -5.78
CA GLN A 23 -46.26 -22.34 -5.38
C GLN A 23 -46.13 -21.14 -4.46
N ALA A 24 -45.90 -21.41 -3.17
CA ALA A 24 -45.63 -20.38 -2.20
C ALA A 24 -44.52 -19.53 -2.83
N ALA A 25 -44.78 -18.23 -3.00
CA ALA A 25 -43.77 -17.32 -3.53
C ALA A 25 -42.48 -17.58 -2.74
N PRO A 26 -41.34 -17.80 -3.42
CA PRO A 26 -40.09 -18.11 -2.73
C PRO A 26 -39.91 -17.08 -1.64
N ARG A 27 -39.73 -17.56 -0.40
CA ARG A 27 -39.48 -16.68 0.72
C ARG A 27 -38.20 -15.93 0.38
N ALA A 28 -38.27 -14.60 0.37
CA ALA A 28 -37.07 -13.82 0.13
C ALA A 28 -36.03 -14.22 1.20
N GLU A 29 -34.76 -14.34 0.81
CA GLU A 29 -33.67 -14.79 1.69
C GLU A 29 -32.62 -13.67 1.78
N PRO A 30 -31.95 -13.50 2.93
CA PRO A 30 -30.89 -12.51 3.06
C PRO A 30 -29.75 -12.85 2.10
N LYS A 31 -29.34 -11.86 1.31
CA LYS A 31 -28.19 -11.98 0.40
C LYS A 31 -26.90 -11.74 1.19
N VAL A 32 -25.97 -12.70 1.15
CA VAL A 32 -24.67 -12.63 1.81
C VAL A 32 -23.58 -12.57 0.76
N VAL A 33 -22.73 -11.55 0.79
CA VAL A 33 -21.62 -11.37 -0.16
C VAL A 33 -20.32 -11.42 0.61
N LEU A 34 -19.40 -12.29 0.17
CA LEU A 34 -18.07 -12.43 0.73
C LEU A 34 -17.04 -12.02 -0.32
N ILE A 35 -16.20 -11.05 0.05
CA ILE A 35 -15.22 -10.43 -0.82
C ILE A 35 -13.83 -10.64 -0.21
N VAL A 36 -12.90 -11.13 -1.02
CA VAL A 36 -11.48 -11.22 -0.66
C VAL A 36 -10.69 -10.45 -1.70
N GLY A 37 -10.14 -9.30 -1.31
CA GLY A 37 -9.23 -8.54 -2.15
C GLY A 37 -7.82 -9.16 -2.19
N PRO A 38 -7.00 -8.78 -3.18
CA PRO A 38 -5.56 -9.04 -3.17
C PRO A 38 -4.92 -8.48 -1.90
N ALA A 39 -4.10 -9.29 -1.22
CA ALA A 39 -3.39 -8.95 0.03
C ALA A 39 -1.99 -9.60 0.08
N GLY A 40 -1.38 -9.83 -1.08
CA GLY A 40 -0.10 -10.52 -1.22
C GLY A 40 -0.13 -11.89 -0.55
N GLN A 41 0.81 -12.13 0.36
CA GLN A 41 0.97 -13.42 1.05
C GLN A 41 -0.22 -13.78 1.97
N ALA A 42 -0.99 -12.80 2.43
CA ALA A 42 -2.14 -13.05 3.30
C ALA A 42 -3.39 -13.53 2.54
N THR A 43 -3.40 -13.44 1.21
CA THR A 43 -4.61 -13.67 0.39
C THR A 43 -5.18 -15.07 0.56
N ASP A 44 -4.35 -16.11 0.61
CA ASP A 44 -4.81 -17.50 0.80
C ASP A 44 -5.52 -17.68 2.14
N GLN A 45 -4.94 -17.16 3.22
CA GLN A 45 -5.56 -17.21 4.55
C GLN A 45 -6.90 -16.46 4.56
N TYR A 46 -7.00 -15.34 3.85
CA TYR A 46 -8.26 -14.58 3.76
C TYR A 46 -9.34 -15.34 2.99
N ARG A 47 -8.97 -16.05 1.91
CA ARG A 47 -9.88 -16.97 1.20
C ARG A 47 -10.40 -18.07 2.12
N GLU A 48 -9.53 -18.68 2.93
CA GLU A 48 -9.94 -19.72 3.89
C GLU A 48 -10.95 -19.16 4.91
N LEU A 49 -10.67 -18.01 5.51
CA LEU A 49 -11.59 -17.35 6.47
C LEU A 49 -12.93 -16.96 5.83
N ALA A 50 -12.90 -16.49 4.58
CA ALA A 50 -14.11 -16.19 3.83
C ALA A 50 -14.90 -17.47 3.51
N GLU A 51 -14.25 -18.54 3.07
CA GLU A 51 -14.93 -19.82 2.83
C GLU A 51 -15.57 -20.40 4.09
N ASP A 52 -14.90 -20.27 5.24
CA ASP A 52 -15.48 -20.66 6.52
C ASP A 52 -16.76 -19.89 6.82
N ALA A 53 -16.76 -18.57 6.58
CA ALA A 53 -17.94 -17.73 6.74
C ALA A 53 -19.04 -18.06 5.71
N ALA A 54 -18.68 -18.36 4.46
CA ALA A 54 -19.62 -18.76 3.42
C ALA A 54 -20.34 -20.06 3.80
N ARG A 55 -19.60 -21.08 4.28
CA ARG A 55 -20.17 -22.34 4.78
C ARG A 55 -21.06 -22.18 6.01
N VAL A 56 -20.89 -21.10 6.77
CA VAL A 56 -21.83 -20.72 7.84
C VAL A 56 -23.08 -20.10 7.24
N ALA A 57 -22.95 -19.15 6.32
CA ALA A 57 -24.08 -18.48 5.67
C ALA A 57 -25.00 -19.46 4.93
N GLU A 58 -24.42 -20.44 4.21
CA GLU A 58 -25.15 -21.44 3.42
C GLU A 58 -26.07 -22.35 4.25
N ARG A 59 -25.91 -22.38 5.58
CA ARG A 59 -26.83 -23.09 6.48
C ARG A 59 -28.14 -22.35 6.71
N HIS A 60 -28.17 -21.06 6.35
CA HIS A 60 -29.25 -20.12 6.69
C HIS A 60 -29.86 -19.42 5.48
N THR A 61 -29.13 -19.34 4.37
CA THR A 61 -29.58 -18.75 3.11
C THR A 61 -28.93 -19.46 1.93
N SER A 62 -29.66 -19.60 0.83
CA SER A 62 -29.13 -20.06 -0.46
C SER A 62 -28.52 -18.92 -1.28
N ASN A 63 -28.70 -17.67 -0.87
CA ASN A 63 -28.26 -16.47 -1.58
C ASN A 63 -26.87 -16.01 -1.09
N VAL A 64 -25.85 -16.82 -1.35
CA VAL A 64 -24.45 -16.55 -0.95
C VAL A 64 -23.58 -16.33 -2.19
N ILE A 65 -22.91 -15.18 -2.26
CA ILE A 65 -21.97 -14.83 -3.35
C ILE A 65 -20.55 -14.79 -2.80
N ARG A 66 -19.61 -15.41 -3.52
CA ARG A 66 -18.17 -15.37 -3.26
C ARG A 66 -17.48 -14.60 -4.38
N LEU A 67 -16.68 -13.61 -4.04
CA LEU A 67 -15.86 -12.85 -4.99
C LEU A 67 -14.46 -12.68 -4.42
N TYR A 68 -13.54 -13.55 -4.83
CA TYR A 68 -12.19 -13.58 -4.29
C TYR A 68 -11.17 -13.22 -5.36
N SER A 69 -10.05 -12.62 -4.92
CA SER A 69 -8.85 -12.47 -5.73
C SER A 69 -8.50 -13.82 -6.38
N PRO A 70 -8.05 -13.85 -7.65
CA PRO A 70 -7.66 -12.71 -8.49
C PRO A 70 -8.81 -12.03 -9.26
N ASP A 71 -10.07 -12.38 -8.98
CA ASP A 71 -11.24 -11.94 -9.76
C ASP A 71 -12.16 -10.97 -9.00
N ALA A 72 -11.74 -10.51 -7.81
CA ALA A 72 -12.48 -9.54 -7.02
C ALA A 72 -12.28 -8.12 -7.58
N THR A 73 -12.88 -7.83 -8.73
CA THR A 73 -12.80 -6.52 -9.41
C THR A 73 -13.92 -5.59 -8.99
N TRP A 74 -13.74 -4.28 -9.18
CA TRP A 74 -14.81 -3.31 -8.87
C TRP A 74 -16.14 -3.60 -9.58
N PRO A 75 -16.17 -3.87 -10.90
CA PRO A 75 -17.44 -4.16 -11.58
C PRO A 75 -18.15 -5.41 -11.03
N ALA A 76 -17.40 -6.47 -10.71
CA ALA A 76 -17.95 -7.69 -10.10
C ALA A 76 -18.48 -7.42 -8.68
N VAL A 77 -17.70 -6.73 -7.84
CA VAL A 77 -18.09 -6.36 -6.48
C VAL A 77 -19.33 -5.48 -6.48
N LYS A 78 -19.39 -4.46 -7.34
CA LYS A 78 -20.55 -3.58 -7.45
C LYS A 78 -21.83 -4.35 -7.75
N GLN A 79 -21.79 -5.25 -8.72
CA GLN A 79 -22.93 -6.09 -9.08
C GLN A 79 -23.33 -7.03 -7.94
N ALA A 80 -22.36 -7.66 -7.28
CA ALA A 80 -22.64 -8.56 -6.16
C ALA A 80 -23.23 -7.83 -4.97
N LEU A 81 -22.82 -6.59 -4.69
CA LEU A 81 -23.31 -5.84 -3.52
C LEU A 81 -24.74 -5.30 -3.67
N ASP A 82 -25.29 -5.25 -4.88
CA ASP A 82 -26.67 -4.78 -5.10
C ASP A 82 -27.67 -5.62 -4.28
N GLY A 83 -28.35 -4.97 -3.32
CA GLY A 83 -29.28 -5.60 -2.40
C GLY A 83 -28.64 -6.59 -1.41
N ALA A 84 -27.33 -6.52 -1.14
CA ALA A 84 -26.69 -7.37 -0.13
C ALA A 84 -27.15 -6.98 1.29
N ALA A 85 -27.53 -7.96 2.10
CA ALA A 85 -27.93 -7.78 3.50
C ALA A 85 -26.76 -7.97 4.47
N VAL A 86 -25.82 -8.85 4.13
CA VAL A 86 -24.55 -9.02 4.85
C VAL A 86 -23.40 -8.97 3.87
N VAL A 87 -22.42 -8.13 4.14
CA VAL A 87 -21.18 -8.00 3.35
C VAL A 87 -20.02 -8.36 4.25
N VAL A 88 -19.16 -9.28 3.80
CA VAL A 88 -17.90 -9.60 4.45
C VAL A 88 -16.77 -9.19 3.52
N TYR A 89 -15.80 -8.45 4.01
CA TYR A 89 -14.61 -8.08 3.24
C TYR A 89 -13.33 -8.33 4.03
N LEU A 90 -12.36 -8.98 3.36
CA LEU A 90 -10.99 -9.16 3.79
C LEU A 90 -10.06 -8.69 2.68
N GLY A 91 -9.03 -7.90 3.01
CA GLY A 91 -8.09 -7.37 2.02
C GLY A 91 -7.37 -6.14 2.56
N HIS A 92 -6.70 -5.40 1.67
CA HIS A 92 -6.09 -4.14 2.05
C HIS A 92 -7.12 -3.10 2.51
N GLY A 93 -6.76 -2.36 3.55
CA GLY A 93 -7.49 -1.19 3.99
C GLY A 93 -6.68 0.08 3.70
N ASN A 94 -7.33 1.10 3.15
CA ASN A 94 -6.78 2.44 3.01
C ASN A 94 -7.73 3.42 3.69
N GLY A 95 -7.36 3.99 4.82
CA GLY A 95 -8.23 4.86 5.62
C GLY A 95 -7.68 6.25 5.85
N TRP A 96 -8.50 7.12 6.44
CA TRP A 96 -8.10 8.47 6.86
C TRP A 96 -8.58 8.79 8.29
N PRO A 97 -7.77 9.45 9.15
CA PRO A 97 -6.40 9.95 8.91
C PRO A 97 -5.34 8.86 8.70
N SER A 98 -4.41 9.12 7.78
CA SER A 98 -3.24 8.28 7.48
C SER A 98 -2.03 9.15 7.13
N ARG A 99 -0.84 8.55 7.12
CA ARG A 99 0.42 9.24 6.79
C ARG A 99 0.55 9.64 5.32
N TYR A 100 -0.35 9.14 4.47
CA TYR A 100 -0.25 9.32 3.02
C TYR A 100 -0.86 10.63 2.54
N ARG A 101 -1.77 11.22 3.31
CA ARG A 101 -2.49 12.45 2.92
C ARG A 101 -2.89 13.29 4.14
N ASP A 102 -2.72 14.60 4.02
CA ASP A 102 -3.10 15.57 5.06
C ASP A 102 -4.62 15.82 5.15
N SER A 103 -5.38 15.31 4.18
CA SER A 103 -6.84 15.45 4.13
C SER A 103 -7.49 14.20 3.56
N LEU A 104 -8.76 14.00 3.89
CA LEU A 104 -9.54 12.90 3.37
C LEU A 104 -9.62 12.96 1.84
N TYR A 105 -9.30 11.84 1.22
CA TYR A 105 -9.45 11.61 -0.20
C TYR A 105 -10.40 10.46 -0.48
N GLY A 106 -11.70 10.75 -0.48
CA GLY A 106 -12.76 9.73 -0.56
C GLY A 106 -12.82 8.93 -1.87
N THR A 107 -11.99 9.24 -2.87
CA THR A 107 -11.89 8.45 -4.11
C THR A 107 -11.21 7.10 -3.88
N THR A 108 -10.18 7.03 -3.03
CA THR A 108 -9.44 5.78 -2.75
C THR A 108 -9.50 5.37 -1.28
N GLN A 109 -9.81 6.30 -0.37
CA GLN A 109 -9.84 5.99 1.06
C GLN A 109 -11.21 5.52 1.51
N ASN A 110 -11.24 4.73 2.59
CA ASN A 110 -12.42 4.27 3.32
C ASN A 110 -13.33 3.34 2.50
N GLY A 111 -12.73 2.34 1.85
CA GLY A 111 -13.45 1.41 0.98
C GLY A 111 -12.73 0.09 0.76
N PHE A 112 -12.64 -0.35 -0.49
CA PHE A 112 -12.08 -1.66 -0.86
C PHE A 112 -10.74 -1.53 -1.59
N GLY A 113 -9.82 -2.46 -1.33
CA GLY A 113 -8.66 -2.77 -2.18
C GLY A 113 -8.96 -4.01 -3.01
N LEU A 114 -9.19 -3.83 -4.30
CA LEU A 114 -9.72 -4.86 -5.21
C LEU A 114 -8.73 -5.13 -6.35
N ASN A 115 -8.86 -6.25 -7.03
CA ASN A 115 -8.08 -6.49 -8.25
C ASN A 115 -8.43 -5.40 -9.28
N PRO A 116 -7.45 -4.75 -9.93
CA PRO A 116 -7.74 -3.78 -10.98
C PRO A 116 -8.49 -4.43 -12.13
N VAL A 117 -8.09 -5.65 -12.47
CA VAL A 117 -8.65 -6.48 -13.55
C VAL A 117 -8.78 -7.93 -13.10
N ALA A 118 -9.70 -8.67 -13.71
CA ALA A 118 -9.84 -10.10 -13.45
C ALA A 118 -8.55 -10.86 -13.82
N GLY A 119 -8.18 -11.86 -13.01
CA GLY A 119 -6.91 -12.58 -13.17
C GLY A 119 -5.65 -11.76 -12.81
N GLY A 120 -5.78 -10.59 -12.19
CA GLY A 120 -4.66 -9.68 -11.86
C GLY A 120 -3.65 -10.22 -10.83
N GLY A 121 -3.91 -11.37 -10.24
CA GLY A 121 -3.10 -11.97 -9.17
C GLY A 121 -3.33 -11.35 -7.80
N ASP A 122 -2.59 -11.83 -6.80
CA ASP A 122 -2.84 -11.51 -5.39
C ASP A 122 -2.04 -10.32 -4.86
N ASP A 123 -1.11 -9.79 -5.65
CA ASP A 123 -0.28 -8.62 -5.30
C ASP A 123 -0.74 -7.32 -5.99
N ALA A 124 -1.56 -7.41 -7.03
CA ALA A 124 -1.99 -6.25 -7.80
C ALA A 124 -3.37 -5.79 -7.33
N TYR A 125 -3.44 -4.54 -6.88
CA TYR A 125 -4.65 -3.98 -6.30
C TYR A 125 -4.88 -2.52 -6.68
N GLN A 126 -6.15 -2.11 -6.66
CA GLN A 126 -6.62 -0.74 -6.83
C GLN A 126 -7.61 -0.42 -5.72
N TYR A 127 -7.51 0.79 -5.17
CA TYR A 127 -8.42 1.28 -4.15
C TYR A 127 -9.68 1.93 -4.73
N PHE A 128 -10.82 1.58 -4.14
CA PHE A 128 -12.13 2.14 -4.45
C PHE A 128 -12.76 2.66 -3.15
N GLY A 129 -12.69 3.98 -2.96
CA GLY A 129 -13.02 4.65 -1.70
C GLY A 129 -14.50 4.95 -1.48
N GLU A 130 -14.78 5.62 -0.35
CA GLU A 130 -16.12 5.88 0.15
C GLU A 130 -17.03 6.67 -0.82
N ASN A 131 -16.46 7.54 -1.67
CA ASN A 131 -17.24 8.30 -2.64
C ASN A 131 -17.90 7.38 -3.65
N ARG A 132 -17.19 6.34 -4.06
CA ARG A 132 -17.64 5.38 -5.05
C ARG A 132 -18.64 4.40 -4.45
N ILE A 133 -18.34 3.91 -3.25
CA ILE A 133 -19.27 3.06 -2.50
C ILE A 133 -20.62 3.76 -2.34
N ALA A 134 -20.62 5.01 -1.89
CA ALA A 134 -21.86 5.73 -1.63
C ALA A 134 -22.66 6.10 -2.89
N SER A 135 -22.04 6.24 -4.06
CA SER A 135 -22.72 6.66 -5.29
C SER A 135 -23.11 5.50 -6.20
N GLU A 136 -22.43 4.36 -6.08
CA GLU A 136 -22.57 3.24 -7.02
C GLU A 136 -23.10 1.95 -6.38
N ILE A 137 -23.10 1.84 -5.05
CA ILE A 137 -23.58 0.66 -4.33
C ILE A 137 -24.91 0.97 -3.66
N VAL A 138 -25.84 0.01 -3.77
CA VAL A 138 -27.11 0.01 -3.05
C VAL A 138 -27.21 -1.29 -2.28
N LEU A 139 -26.99 -1.23 -0.97
CA LEU A 139 -27.16 -2.37 -0.07
C LEU A 139 -28.65 -2.55 0.27
N ALA A 140 -29.01 -3.70 0.83
CA ALA A 140 -30.33 -3.85 1.42
C ALA A 140 -30.49 -2.90 2.61
N ASP A 141 -31.73 -2.50 2.90
CA ASP A 141 -32.04 -1.70 4.07
C ASP A 141 -31.51 -2.37 5.35
N ASN A 142 -30.77 -1.59 6.14
CA ASN A 142 -30.14 -2.05 7.39
C ASN A 142 -29.09 -3.15 7.20
N ALA A 143 -28.46 -3.24 6.02
CA ALA A 143 -27.38 -4.18 5.78
C ALA A 143 -26.25 -4.05 6.82
N VAL A 144 -25.54 -5.15 7.04
CA VAL A 144 -24.37 -5.20 7.92
C VAL A 144 -23.12 -5.44 7.10
N VAL A 145 -22.16 -4.54 7.22
CA VAL A 145 -20.83 -4.68 6.61
C VAL A 145 -19.83 -5.11 7.67
N LEU A 146 -19.09 -6.19 7.39
CA LEU A 146 -18.08 -6.79 8.24
C LEU A 146 -16.71 -6.63 7.57
N LEU A 147 -15.88 -5.75 8.12
CA LEU A 147 -14.52 -5.45 7.66
C LEU A 147 -13.51 -6.20 8.52
N HIS A 148 -12.82 -7.18 7.95
CA HIS A 148 -11.93 -8.05 8.71
C HIS A 148 -10.48 -7.93 8.27
N ARG A 149 -9.59 -7.65 9.23
CA ARG A 149 -8.13 -7.56 9.04
C ARG A 149 -7.68 -6.44 8.10
N LEU A 150 -8.42 -5.34 8.06
CA LEU A 150 -8.06 -4.15 7.30
C LEU A 150 -7.22 -3.19 8.15
N CYS A 151 -6.23 -2.55 7.53
CA CYS A 151 -5.63 -1.34 8.07
C CYS A 151 -6.70 -0.23 8.19
N TYR A 152 -6.60 0.58 9.24
CA TYR A 152 -7.43 1.76 9.51
C TYR A 152 -8.91 1.53 9.86
N ALA A 153 -9.55 0.47 9.39
CA ALA A 153 -11.00 0.28 9.52
C ALA A 153 -11.48 0.23 10.99
N SER A 154 -10.70 -0.38 11.88
CA SER A 154 -11.03 -0.46 13.31
C SER A 154 -10.45 0.66 14.16
N GLY A 155 -9.80 1.65 13.54
CA GLY A 155 -9.06 2.73 14.20
C GLY A 155 -7.55 2.49 14.29
N ASN A 156 -7.09 1.28 13.98
CA ASN A 156 -5.69 0.88 13.95
C ASN A 156 -4.87 1.69 12.92
N THR A 157 -3.55 1.60 13.06
CA THR A 157 -2.59 1.99 12.03
C THR A 157 -2.11 0.74 11.27
N GLU A 158 -1.23 0.91 10.30
CA GLU A 158 -0.59 -0.23 9.62
C GLU A 158 0.47 -0.90 10.50
N PRO A 159 0.70 -2.21 10.32
CA PRO A 159 1.80 -2.91 10.99
C PRO A 159 3.13 -2.19 10.81
N GLY A 160 3.91 -2.08 11.90
CA GLY A 160 5.21 -1.42 11.91
C GLY A 160 5.16 0.11 12.04
N LEU A 161 3.98 0.73 11.99
CA LEU A 161 3.83 2.16 12.24
C LEU A 161 3.48 2.47 13.70
N PRO A 162 3.81 3.68 14.20
CA PRO A 162 3.34 4.14 15.49
C PRO A 162 1.81 4.14 15.56
N GLU A 163 1.29 3.62 16.67
CA GLU A 163 -0.14 3.65 16.97
C GLU A 163 -0.66 5.10 17.01
N GLY A 164 -1.88 5.30 16.48
CA GLY A 164 -2.53 6.62 16.46
C GLY A 164 -3.14 6.99 17.81
N THR A 165 -3.57 8.23 17.97
CA THR A 165 -4.31 8.67 19.16
C THR A 165 -5.75 8.15 19.14
N VAL A 166 -6.43 8.17 20.30
CA VAL A 166 -7.87 7.84 20.40
C VAL A 166 -8.72 8.68 19.45
N ASP A 167 -8.42 9.96 19.29
CA ASP A 167 -9.19 10.83 18.39
C ASP A 167 -8.96 10.49 16.91
N GLN A 168 -7.72 10.15 16.54
CA GLN A 168 -7.43 9.63 15.20
C GLN A 168 -8.16 8.29 14.96
N ALA A 169 -8.18 7.40 15.95
CA ALA A 169 -8.88 6.12 15.86
C ALA A 169 -10.40 6.31 15.67
N ARG A 170 -11.04 7.18 16.47
CA ARG A 170 -12.46 7.56 16.30
C ARG A 170 -12.72 8.08 14.90
N GLN A 171 -11.88 9.00 14.44
CA GLN A 171 -12.01 9.60 13.12
C GLN A 171 -11.89 8.56 12.01
N ARG A 172 -10.91 7.65 12.08
CA ARG A 172 -10.76 6.54 11.13
C ARG A 172 -12.01 5.67 11.06
N VAL A 173 -12.52 5.24 12.22
CA VAL A 173 -13.74 4.42 12.31
C VAL A 173 -14.94 5.12 11.68
N ASP A 174 -15.16 6.39 12.03
CA ASP A 174 -16.28 7.17 11.51
C ASP A 174 -16.20 7.36 9.99
N ASN A 175 -15.01 7.67 9.48
CA ASN A 175 -14.78 7.87 8.06
C ASN A 175 -14.90 6.55 7.26
N TYR A 176 -14.36 5.44 7.78
CA TYR A 176 -14.43 4.15 7.10
C TYR A 176 -15.87 3.68 6.88
N ALA A 177 -16.74 3.92 7.86
CA ALA A 177 -18.14 3.53 7.80
C ALA A 177 -18.99 4.41 6.86
N ALA A 178 -18.63 5.68 6.67
CA ALA A 178 -19.49 6.69 6.06
C ALA A 178 -19.95 6.36 4.63
N GLY A 179 -19.10 5.74 3.81
CA GLY A 179 -19.47 5.30 2.46
C GLY A 179 -20.54 4.20 2.47
N PHE A 180 -20.33 3.18 3.31
CA PHE A 180 -21.24 2.05 3.45
C PHE A 180 -22.58 2.44 4.08
N VAL A 181 -22.58 3.34 5.04
CA VAL A 181 -23.81 3.88 5.65
C VAL A 181 -24.65 4.61 4.59
N ARG A 182 -24.01 5.45 3.75
CA ARG A 182 -24.70 6.11 2.63
C ARG A 182 -25.22 5.12 1.58
N ALA A 183 -24.55 3.98 1.41
CA ALA A 183 -24.99 2.88 0.55
C ALA A 183 -26.14 2.04 1.16
N GLY A 184 -26.55 2.28 2.41
CA GLY A 184 -27.71 1.60 3.04
C GLY A 184 -27.37 0.78 4.30
N ALA A 185 -26.10 0.70 4.71
CA ALA A 185 -25.72 -0.07 5.88
C ALA A 185 -26.36 0.46 7.17
N GLY A 186 -26.98 -0.43 7.93
CA GLY A 186 -27.45 -0.18 9.29
C GLY A 186 -26.32 -0.28 10.32
N ALA A 187 -25.28 -1.06 10.00
CA ALA A 187 -24.05 -1.12 10.78
C ALA A 187 -22.82 -1.48 9.92
N VAL A 188 -21.67 -0.98 10.34
CA VAL A 188 -20.35 -1.34 9.83
C VAL A 188 -19.51 -1.78 11.01
N VAL A 189 -19.07 -3.03 11.03
CA VAL A 189 -18.24 -3.63 12.07
C VAL A 189 -16.85 -3.86 11.51
N ALA A 190 -15.82 -3.47 12.25
CA ALA A 190 -14.45 -3.82 11.93
C ALA A 190 -13.83 -4.65 13.06
N ASP A 191 -13.19 -5.78 12.72
CA ASP A 191 -12.54 -6.67 13.69
C ASP A 191 -11.31 -7.37 13.07
N ALA A 192 -10.14 -7.21 13.71
CA ALA A 192 -8.90 -7.81 13.24
C ALA A 192 -8.72 -9.30 13.64
N PHE A 193 -9.42 -9.77 14.67
CA PHE A 193 -9.12 -11.07 15.30
C PHE A 193 -10.25 -12.08 15.22
N THR A 194 -11.51 -11.65 15.39
CA THR A 194 -12.65 -12.58 15.35
C THR A 194 -12.88 -13.04 13.91
N PRO A 195 -12.94 -14.36 13.64
CA PRO A 195 -13.26 -14.84 12.31
C PRO A 195 -14.65 -14.36 11.84
N PRO A 196 -14.82 -13.97 10.56
CA PRO A 196 -16.08 -13.44 10.04
C PRO A 196 -17.26 -14.42 10.21
N GLY A 197 -17.00 -15.73 10.16
CA GLY A 197 -18.03 -16.76 10.33
C GLY A 197 -18.78 -16.66 11.65
N TRP A 198 -18.15 -16.18 12.72
CA TRP A 198 -18.84 -15.97 14.00
C TRP A 198 -19.91 -14.88 13.90
N TYR A 199 -19.57 -13.73 13.29
CA TYR A 199 -20.51 -12.64 13.08
C TYR A 199 -21.64 -13.07 12.15
N VAL A 200 -21.31 -13.68 11.01
CA VAL A 200 -22.30 -14.20 10.05
C VAL A 200 -23.28 -15.15 10.75
N GLN A 201 -22.79 -16.09 11.56
CA GLN A 201 -23.66 -16.99 12.32
C GLN A 201 -24.62 -16.22 13.22
N ARG A 202 -24.11 -15.27 14.02
CA ARG A 202 -24.91 -14.53 15.00
C ARG A 202 -25.94 -13.62 14.33
N LEU A 203 -25.60 -13.04 13.18
CA LEU A 203 -26.49 -12.19 12.40
C LEU A 203 -27.63 -12.98 11.75
N LEU A 204 -27.37 -14.21 11.28
CA LEU A 204 -28.38 -15.01 10.58
C LEU A 204 -29.25 -15.90 11.48
N THR A 205 -28.91 -16.03 12.77
CA THR A 205 -29.61 -16.94 13.70
C THR A 205 -30.33 -16.28 14.86
N GLY A 206 -30.10 -14.99 15.11
CA GLY A 206 -30.57 -14.33 16.33
C GLY A 206 -31.41 -13.08 16.09
N ASP A 207 -32.20 -12.72 17.10
CA ASP A 207 -32.97 -11.47 17.13
C ASP A 207 -32.26 -10.35 17.91
N ARG A 208 -31.00 -10.56 18.30
CA ARG A 208 -30.21 -9.58 19.05
C ARG A 208 -29.91 -8.36 18.20
N SER A 209 -29.75 -7.20 18.84
CA SER A 209 -29.22 -6.01 18.14
C SER A 209 -27.81 -6.27 17.62
N ILE A 210 -27.45 -5.63 16.50
CA ILE A 210 -26.11 -5.78 15.91
C ILE A 210 -25.02 -5.33 16.91
N GLU A 211 -25.30 -4.26 17.66
CA GLU A 211 -24.49 -3.79 18.77
C GLU A 211 -24.29 -4.87 19.86
N SER A 212 -25.34 -5.58 20.25
CA SER A 212 -25.23 -6.68 21.22
C SER A 212 -24.44 -7.85 20.66
N VAL A 213 -24.56 -8.15 19.36
CA VAL A 213 -23.69 -9.13 18.69
C VAL A 213 -22.24 -8.70 18.82
N TRP A 214 -21.89 -7.46 18.45
CA TRP A 214 -20.54 -6.92 18.54
C TRP A 214 -19.96 -6.93 19.97
N ARG A 215 -20.72 -6.51 20.98
CA ARG A 215 -20.29 -6.55 22.39
C ARG A 215 -20.07 -7.97 22.91
N SER A 216 -20.77 -8.96 22.35
CA SER A 216 -20.63 -10.37 22.73
C SER A 216 -19.57 -11.13 21.94
N SER A 217 -18.75 -10.42 21.15
CA SER A 217 -17.66 -11.03 20.39
C SER A 217 -16.68 -11.78 21.31
N PRO A 218 -16.13 -12.93 20.90
CA PRO A 218 -15.19 -13.70 21.74
C PRO A 218 -13.92 -12.93 22.11
N ASN A 219 -13.59 -11.87 21.38
CA ASN A 219 -12.43 -11.01 21.63
C ASN A 219 -12.78 -9.68 22.30
N ALA A 220 -13.95 -9.56 22.93
CA ALA A 220 -14.31 -8.41 23.77
C ALA A 220 -13.23 -8.13 24.85
N LYS A 221 -12.93 -6.85 25.06
CA LYS A 221 -11.88 -6.33 25.96
C LYS A 221 -12.45 -5.50 27.11
N ASP A 222 -13.73 -5.14 27.03
CA ASP A 222 -14.44 -4.33 28.03
C ASP A 222 -13.82 -2.94 28.26
N ASN A 223 -13.11 -2.41 27.26
CA ASN A 223 -12.53 -1.06 27.24
C ASN A 223 -13.37 -0.11 26.35
N GLU A 224 -14.70 -0.23 26.38
CA GLU A 224 -15.57 0.40 25.39
C GLU A 224 -15.46 1.94 25.38
N LEU A 225 -15.24 2.50 24.19
CA LEU A 225 -15.22 3.93 23.91
C LEU A 225 -16.31 4.30 22.92
N GLY A 226 -17.40 4.90 23.41
CA GLY A 226 -18.48 5.42 22.57
C GLY A 226 -18.23 6.84 22.06
N PHE A 227 -18.81 7.17 20.90
CA PHE A 227 -18.84 8.52 20.32
C PHE A 227 -20.01 8.68 19.33
N ASP A 228 -20.45 9.91 19.10
CA ASP A 228 -21.43 10.20 18.05
C ASP A 228 -20.75 10.23 16.68
N SER A 229 -21.38 9.63 15.66
CA SER A 229 -20.88 9.73 14.28
C SER A 229 -21.06 11.17 13.78
N THR A 230 -19.97 11.79 13.37
CA THR A 230 -19.97 13.12 12.75
C THR A 230 -20.24 13.03 11.25
N ARG A 231 -19.90 11.90 10.64
CA ARG A 231 -20.04 11.63 9.21
C ARG A 231 -21.41 11.08 8.81
N SER A 232 -22.10 10.44 9.75
CA SER A 232 -23.38 9.77 9.53
C SER A 232 -24.40 10.16 10.61
N PRO A 233 -25.08 11.32 10.48
CA PRO A 233 -26.05 11.77 11.47
C PRO A 233 -27.09 10.69 11.82
N GLY A 234 -27.31 10.47 13.13
CA GLY A 234 -28.21 9.42 13.65
C GLY A 234 -27.56 8.05 13.85
N TYR A 235 -26.25 7.94 13.60
CA TYR A 235 -25.45 6.77 13.95
C TYR A 235 -24.55 7.08 15.15
N ALA A 236 -24.25 6.05 15.92
CA ALA A 236 -23.23 6.06 16.97
C ALA A 236 -22.03 5.21 16.53
N GLY A 237 -20.85 5.57 17.02
CA GLY A 237 -19.64 4.79 16.92
C GLY A 237 -19.24 4.23 18.28
N ALA A 238 -18.66 3.03 18.29
CA ALA A 238 -18.03 2.44 19.45
C ALA A 238 -16.74 1.72 19.05
N MET A 239 -15.75 1.75 19.93
CA MET A 239 -14.51 0.96 19.83
C MET A 239 -14.34 0.15 21.10
N ASP A 240 -13.63 -0.96 21.02
CA ASP A 240 -13.23 -1.75 22.18
C ASP A 240 -11.75 -2.14 22.06
N PRO A 241 -10.85 -1.16 22.33
CA PRO A 241 -9.41 -1.34 22.19
C PRO A 241 -8.81 -2.33 23.21
N ASP A 242 -7.62 -2.86 22.93
CA ASP A 242 -6.94 -3.77 23.86
C ASP A 242 -6.56 -3.10 25.20
N ARG A 243 -6.34 -1.78 25.17
CA ARG A 243 -6.05 -0.91 26.32
C ARG A 243 -6.96 0.32 26.24
N PRO A 244 -7.24 1.03 27.36
CA PRO A 244 -8.12 2.21 27.34
C PRO A 244 -7.76 3.31 26.33
N ASP A 245 -6.50 3.38 25.90
CA ASP A 245 -5.96 4.39 24.98
C ASP A 245 -5.21 3.81 23.76
N GLY A 246 -5.28 2.49 23.51
CA GLY A 246 -4.55 1.86 22.40
C GLY A 246 -4.88 0.39 22.16
N GLY A 247 -4.41 -0.16 21.05
CA GLY A 247 -4.80 -1.46 20.50
C GLY A 247 -6.14 -1.41 19.78
N PHE A 248 -6.32 -0.48 18.84
CA PHE A 248 -7.61 -0.22 18.17
C PHE A 248 -7.97 -1.27 17.10
N TYR A 249 -8.32 -2.49 17.52
CA TYR A 249 -8.56 -3.63 16.63
C TYR A 249 -10.02 -4.08 16.53
N ARG A 250 -10.94 -3.39 17.21
CA ARG A 250 -12.37 -3.65 17.10
C ARG A 250 -13.20 -2.38 17.21
N SER A 251 -14.11 -2.19 16.25
CA SER A 251 -15.04 -1.06 16.24
C SER A 251 -16.38 -1.40 15.60
N ILE A 252 -17.36 -0.53 15.80
CA ILE A 252 -18.65 -0.55 15.13
C ILE A 252 -19.17 0.88 14.93
N VAL A 253 -19.77 1.15 13.77
CA VAL A 253 -20.65 2.31 13.55
C VAL A 253 -22.04 1.77 13.24
N TYR A 254 -23.06 2.22 13.96
CA TYR A 254 -24.39 1.61 13.89
C TYR A 254 -25.52 2.60 14.14
N ARG A 255 -26.69 2.30 13.57
CA ARG A 255 -27.95 2.94 13.91
C ARG A 255 -28.57 2.19 15.09
N GLY A 256 -28.86 2.91 16.18
CA GLY A 256 -29.47 2.32 17.37
C GLY A 256 -30.79 1.59 17.06
N GLY A 257 -31.02 0.45 17.71
CA GLY A 257 -32.27 -0.31 17.60
C GLY A 257 -32.39 -1.22 16.36
N VAL A 258 -31.39 -1.29 15.49
CA VAL A 258 -31.38 -2.25 14.37
C VAL A 258 -31.06 -3.66 14.89
N GLY A 259 -32.04 -4.55 14.79
CA GLY A 259 -31.93 -5.98 15.12
C GLY A 259 -31.34 -6.80 13.97
N ALA A 260 -30.65 -7.89 14.29
CA ALA A 260 -30.24 -8.88 13.29
C ALA A 260 -31.45 -9.51 12.54
N GLY A 261 -32.60 -9.63 13.21
CA GLY A 261 -33.86 -10.02 12.58
C GLY A 261 -34.45 -8.96 11.62
N ALA A 262 -33.87 -7.75 11.55
CA ALA A 262 -34.25 -6.71 10.59
C ALA A 262 -33.46 -6.78 9.28
N LEU A 263 -32.54 -7.74 9.14
CA LEU A 263 -31.88 -8.04 7.86
C LEU A 263 -32.96 -8.38 6.84
N GLN A 264 -33.22 -7.43 5.94
CA GLN A 264 -34.28 -7.60 4.98
C GLN A 264 -33.92 -8.67 3.96
N ALA A 265 -34.98 -9.34 3.56
CA ALA A 265 -34.92 -10.39 2.59
C ALA A 265 -34.86 -9.78 1.18
N SER A 266 -33.82 -10.12 0.42
CA SER A 266 -33.69 -9.68 -0.96
C SER A 266 -34.32 -10.72 -1.89
N PRO A 267 -34.80 -10.33 -3.08
CA PRO A 267 -35.16 -11.31 -4.10
C PRO A 267 -33.98 -12.29 -4.27
N LEU A 268 -34.27 -13.59 -4.38
CA LEU A 268 -33.24 -14.58 -4.70
C LEU A 268 -32.48 -14.08 -5.92
N ALA A 269 -31.16 -14.00 -5.81
CA ALA A 269 -30.34 -13.72 -6.98
C ALA A 269 -30.65 -14.83 -7.99
N ALA A 270 -31.17 -14.47 -9.17
CA ALA A 270 -31.02 -15.33 -10.33
C ALA A 270 -29.51 -15.64 -10.47
N ASP A 271 -29.14 -16.82 -10.99
CA ASP A 271 -27.75 -17.26 -11.20
C ASP A 271 -26.83 -16.05 -11.37
N ALA A 272 -25.84 -15.93 -10.46
CA ALA A 272 -25.02 -14.72 -10.33
C ALA A 272 -24.71 -14.18 -11.73
N PRO A 273 -25.30 -13.04 -12.12
CA PRO A 273 -25.21 -12.59 -13.49
C PRO A 273 -23.72 -12.48 -13.82
N ALA A 274 -23.35 -12.90 -15.04
CA ALA A 274 -21.95 -12.84 -15.46
C ALA A 274 -21.41 -11.44 -15.13
N PRO A 275 -20.16 -11.36 -14.60
CA PRO A 275 -19.59 -10.08 -14.21
C PRO A 275 -19.73 -9.11 -15.38
N PRO A 276 -20.15 -7.85 -15.12
CA PRO A 276 -20.29 -6.87 -16.17
C PRO A 276 -18.97 -6.79 -16.94
N ALA A 277 -19.06 -6.74 -18.27
CA ALA A 277 -17.88 -6.65 -19.11
C ALA A 277 -17.05 -5.43 -18.69
N GLU A 278 -15.79 -5.68 -18.36
CA GLU A 278 -14.82 -4.61 -18.11
C GLU A 278 -14.73 -3.71 -19.36
N PRO A 279 -14.53 -2.40 -19.19
CA PRO A 279 -14.30 -1.54 -20.34
C PRO A 279 -13.05 -2.04 -21.08
N THR A 280 -13.00 -1.91 -22.41
CA THR A 280 -11.86 -2.38 -23.22
C THR A 280 -11.46 -1.36 -24.27
N LEU A 281 -10.16 -1.25 -24.54
CA LEU A 281 -9.61 -0.45 -25.64
C LEU A 281 -9.13 -1.31 -26.81
N ILE A 282 -9.20 -2.64 -26.73
CA ILE A 282 -8.70 -3.54 -27.79
C ILE A 282 -9.33 -3.25 -29.16
N GLY A 283 -10.61 -2.84 -29.20
CA GLY A 283 -11.30 -2.48 -30.43
C GLY A 283 -10.83 -1.19 -31.12
N THR A 284 -9.99 -0.38 -30.47
CA THR A 284 -9.50 0.89 -31.01
C THR A 284 -8.24 0.76 -31.88
N GLY A 285 -7.66 -0.45 -31.96
CA GLY A 285 -6.37 -0.68 -32.61
C GLY A 285 -5.19 -0.04 -31.86
N LEU A 286 -5.37 0.31 -30.58
CA LEU A 286 -4.36 0.98 -29.77
C LEU A 286 -3.09 0.14 -29.65
N GLN A 287 -1.96 0.76 -29.97
CA GLN A 287 -0.62 0.29 -29.70
C GLN A 287 0.13 1.38 -28.94
N LEU A 288 0.59 1.05 -27.73
CA LEU A 288 1.39 1.95 -26.90
C LEU A 288 2.88 1.66 -27.11
N GLU A 289 3.66 2.71 -27.32
CA GLU A 289 5.12 2.62 -27.27
C GLU A 289 5.61 2.75 -25.82
N THR A 290 6.92 2.57 -25.61
CA THR A 290 7.54 2.73 -24.29
C THR A 290 7.33 4.15 -23.76
N PRO A 291 6.72 4.31 -22.58
CA PRO A 291 6.50 5.64 -22.02
C PRO A 291 7.81 6.28 -21.59
N TYR A 292 7.85 7.61 -21.60
CA TYR A 292 9.02 8.38 -21.14
C TYR A 292 8.62 9.66 -20.43
N LEU A 293 9.48 10.11 -19.51
CA LEU A 293 9.32 11.39 -18.84
C LEU A 293 9.88 12.51 -19.73
N LYS A 294 9.10 13.57 -19.90
CA LYS A 294 9.46 14.74 -20.70
C LYS A 294 10.63 15.49 -20.06
N GLU A 295 10.51 15.79 -18.78
CA GLU A 295 11.59 16.37 -17.97
C GLU A 295 12.41 15.29 -17.28
N ARG A 296 13.60 15.67 -16.82
CA ARG A 296 14.47 14.74 -16.08
C ARG A 296 13.84 14.37 -14.73
N PRO A 297 13.88 13.08 -14.36
CA PRO A 297 13.30 12.62 -13.12
C PRO A 297 14.10 13.11 -11.92
N VAL A 298 13.50 14.01 -11.15
CA VAL A 298 14.09 14.62 -9.97
C VAL A 298 13.13 14.42 -8.80
N ALA A 299 13.67 14.10 -7.64
CA ALA A 299 12.88 13.82 -6.45
C ALA A 299 11.93 14.97 -6.09
N GLY A 300 10.66 14.64 -5.88
CA GLY A 300 9.57 15.57 -5.56
C GLY A 300 9.17 16.54 -6.67
N ALA A 301 9.78 16.45 -7.86
CA ALA A 301 9.41 17.31 -8.99
C ALA A 301 8.15 16.81 -9.70
N SER A 302 7.35 17.73 -10.23
CA SER A 302 6.31 17.41 -11.21
C SER A 302 6.89 17.37 -12.63
N THR A 303 6.42 16.43 -13.44
CA THR A 303 6.86 16.21 -14.84
C THR A 303 5.70 15.64 -15.64
N SER A 304 5.79 15.67 -16.97
CA SER A 304 4.82 14.99 -17.81
C SER A 304 5.33 13.60 -18.23
N LEU A 305 4.55 12.56 -17.95
CA LEU A 305 4.72 11.21 -18.48
C LEU A 305 4.02 11.10 -19.84
N TRP A 306 4.78 10.76 -20.88
CA TRP A 306 4.31 10.70 -22.26
C TRP A 306 4.20 9.25 -22.71
N PHE A 307 3.06 8.95 -23.34
CA PHE A 307 2.74 7.64 -23.92
C PHE A 307 2.55 7.83 -25.42
N PRO A 308 3.60 7.67 -26.24
CA PRO A 308 3.42 7.65 -27.68
C PRO A 308 2.53 6.49 -28.08
N TYR A 309 1.66 6.70 -29.06
CA TYR A 309 0.73 5.66 -29.49
C TYR A 309 0.36 5.76 -30.97
N VAL A 310 -0.11 4.63 -31.50
CA VAL A 310 -0.86 4.53 -32.75
C VAL A 310 -2.21 3.91 -32.44
N ALA A 311 -3.29 4.44 -33.02
CA ALA A 311 -4.63 3.88 -32.88
C ALA A 311 -5.43 4.09 -34.17
N ASP A 312 -6.26 3.11 -34.52
CA ASP A 312 -7.17 3.21 -35.66
C ASP A 312 -8.35 4.15 -35.35
N ASP A 313 -8.77 4.21 -34.08
CA ASP A 313 -9.77 5.15 -33.57
C ASP A 313 -9.25 5.96 -32.36
N PRO A 314 -8.53 7.08 -32.59
CA PRO A 314 -8.09 7.96 -31.52
C PRO A 314 -9.23 8.63 -30.74
N ALA A 315 -10.45 8.70 -31.30
CA ALA A 315 -11.59 9.29 -30.61
C ALA A 315 -12.11 8.38 -29.48
N GLY A 316 -11.94 7.05 -29.63
CA GLY A 316 -12.23 6.07 -28.59
C GLY A 316 -11.38 6.19 -27.32
N LEU A 317 -10.25 6.93 -27.38
CA LEU A 317 -9.38 7.19 -26.24
C LEU A 317 -9.82 8.40 -25.40
N ARG A 318 -10.87 9.14 -25.81
CA ARG A 318 -11.30 10.35 -25.11
C ARG A 318 -11.76 10.04 -23.68
N GLY A 319 -11.17 10.74 -22.73
CA GLY A 319 -11.51 10.61 -21.31
C GLY A 319 -10.80 9.44 -20.61
N VAL A 320 -9.91 8.72 -21.29
CA VAL A 320 -8.98 7.78 -20.63
C VAL A 320 -8.26 8.51 -19.49
N THR A 321 -8.21 7.86 -18.33
CA THR A 321 -7.40 8.27 -17.20
C THR A 321 -6.29 7.24 -17.00
N VAL A 322 -5.20 7.66 -16.36
CA VAL A 322 -4.01 6.83 -16.19
C VAL A 322 -3.62 6.83 -14.72
N GLY A 323 -3.58 5.65 -14.14
CA GLY A 323 -3.02 5.42 -12.82
C GLY A 323 -1.51 5.19 -12.93
N VAL A 324 -0.73 5.92 -12.13
CA VAL A 324 0.72 5.78 -12.04
C VAL A 324 1.13 5.37 -10.64
N ARG A 325 1.87 4.27 -10.53
CA ARG A 325 2.49 3.79 -9.29
C ARG A 325 4.01 3.77 -9.40
N TRP A 326 4.66 4.14 -8.32
CA TRP A 326 6.12 4.09 -8.17
C TRP A 326 6.50 3.06 -7.12
N ASP A 327 6.88 1.86 -7.55
CA ASP A 327 7.33 0.80 -6.65
C ASP A 327 8.83 0.95 -6.39
N PRO A 328 9.28 1.22 -5.15
CA PRO A 328 10.71 1.33 -4.85
C PRO A 328 11.42 -0.01 -5.10
N ILE A 329 12.62 0.05 -5.68
CA ILE A 329 13.51 -1.13 -5.84
C ILE A 329 14.75 -0.96 -4.97
N ASP A 330 15.47 0.15 -5.17
CA ASP A 330 16.67 0.51 -4.44
C ASP A 330 16.55 1.99 -4.12
N VAL A 331 15.82 2.28 -3.05
CA VAL A 331 15.68 3.61 -2.50
C VAL A 331 16.50 3.67 -1.24
N ASP A 332 17.25 4.76 -1.06
CA ASP A 332 18.00 4.95 0.16
C ASP A 332 16.99 4.96 1.33
N GLU A 333 17.19 4.04 2.27
CA GLU A 333 16.45 4.13 3.52
C GLU A 333 16.89 5.41 4.21
N PRO A 334 15.95 6.21 4.75
CA PRO A 334 16.35 7.35 5.55
C PRO A 334 17.25 6.79 6.65
N SER A 335 18.51 7.23 6.67
CA SER A 335 19.33 7.07 7.85
C SER A 335 18.52 7.71 8.96
N THR A 336 17.88 6.89 9.79
CA THR A 336 17.27 7.36 11.02
C THR A 336 18.45 7.95 11.77
N GLY A 337 18.58 9.28 11.71
CA GLY A 337 19.60 9.98 12.47
C GLY A 337 19.34 9.62 13.92
N GLU A 338 20.09 8.65 14.42
CA GLU A 338 20.46 8.65 15.82
C GLU A 338 21.17 9.99 15.99
N ASP A 339 20.45 10.96 16.51
CA ASP A 339 21.02 12.20 16.99
C ASP A 339 22.20 11.78 17.87
N GLY A 340 23.40 11.96 17.32
CA GLY A 340 24.68 11.82 18.01
C GLY A 340 24.83 12.94 19.03
N THR A 341 23.89 13.04 19.96
CA THR A 341 24.14 13.62 21.25
C THR A 341 24.85 12.53 22.04
N ALA A 342 26.16 12.42 21.82
CA ALA A 342 27.06 11.79 22.76
C ALA A 342 26.96 12.60 24.07
N GLY A 343 25.94 12.27 24.86
CA GLY A 343 25.83 12.63 26.25
C GLY A 343 27.04 12.04 26.95
N GLN A 344 27.99 12.92 27.22
CA GLN A 344 29.07 12.74 28.17
C GLN A 344 28.52 12.00 29.40
N GLU A 345 28.91 10.73 29.59
CA GLU A 345 28.65 9.98 30.82
C GLU A 345 29.14 10.83 32.00
N PRO A 346 28.29 11.16 32.98
CA PRO A 346 28.75 11.72 34.22
C PRO A 346 29.55 10.64 34.94
N SER A 347 30.83 10.91 35.17
CA SER A 347 31.70 10.11 36.02
C SER A 347 31.02 9.85 37.37
N GLU A 348 30.84 8.56 37.68
CA GLU A 348 30.38 8.09 39.00
C GLU A 348 31.30 8.64 40.11
N PRO A 349 30.75 9.09 41.25
CA PRO A 349 31.55 9.42 42.40
C PRO A 349 31.97 8.14 43.13
N VAL A 350 33.27 8.06 43.39
CA VAL A 350 33.94 7.08 44.26
C VAL A 350 33.19 6.92 45.59
N GLN A 351 32.66 5.73 45.86
CA GLN A 351 32.26 5.30 47.21
C GLN A 351 33.47 4.69 47.95
N PRO A 352 33.64 4.97 49.26
CA PRO A 352 34.73 4.41 50.04
C PRO A 352 34.45 2.97 50.51
N GLU A 353 35.52 2.17 50.55
CA GLU A 353 35.60 0.82 51.12
C GLU A 353 35.26 0.79 52.62
N GLU A 354 34.49 -0.22 53.07
CA GLU A 354 34.74 -1.01 54.30
C GLU A 354 33.75 -2.22 54.43
N PRO A 355 33.97 -3.24 55.30
CA PRO A 355 34.52 -4.52 54.85
C PRO A 355 33.66 -5.78 55.12
N ALA A 356 34.05 -6.85 54.43
CA ALA A 356 33.91 -8.31 54.61
C ALA A 356 32.93 -8.95 55.65
N SER A 357 32.05 -9.81 55.08
CA SER A 357 31.67 -11.21 55.46
C SER A 357 31.00 -11.51 56.83
N PRO A 358 30.30 -12.68 57.04
CA PRO A 358 30.03 -13.84 56.16
C PRO A 358 28.55 -14.36 56.12
N ASP A 359 28.27 -15.15 55.06
CA ASP A 359 27.54 -16.44 54.89
C ASP A 359 26.55 -17.04 55.94
N PRO A 360 25.72 -18.07 55.59
CA PRO A 360 24.25 -17.96 55.58
C PRO A 360 23.50 -18.96 56.49
N ALA A 361 22.20 -18.73 56.74
CA ALA A 361 21.26 -19.76 57.19
C ALA A 361 19.78 -19.36 56.93
N SER A 362 19.03 -20.23 56.24
CA SER A 362 17.55 -20.34 56.28
C SER A 362 17.13 -21.06 57.60
N PRO A 363 15.82 -21.23 58.00
CA PRO A 363 14.55 -21.09 57.26
C PRO A 363 13.32 -20.48 58.04
N ASP A 364 12.21 -20.23 57.30
CA ASP A 364 10.74 -20.25 57.58
C ASP A 364 10.13 -19.92 58.98
N PRO A 365 8.78 -19.76 59.15
CA PRO A 365 7.70 -19.15 58.34
C PRO A 365 6.79 -18.21 59.19
N ALA A 366 5.84 -17.47 58.59
CA ALA A 366 4.44 -17.26 59.06
C ALA A 366 3.78 -15.91 58.67
N ALA A 367 2.62 -16.06 58.01
CA ALA A 367 1.33 -15.38 58.23
C ALA A 367 1.10 -13.88 57.85
N PRO A 368 -0.16 -13.52 57.50
CA PRO A 368 -0.46 -12.40 56.60
C PRO A 368 -1.21 -11.21 57.26
N ALA A 369 -1.09 -10.01 56.67
CA ALA A 369 -2.07 -8.90 56.65
C ALA A 369 -1.46 -7.68 55.91
N PRO A 370 -2.24 -6.64 55.57
CA PRO A 370 -3.46 -6.61 54.78
C PRO A 370 -3.31 -5.71 53.53
N VAL A 371 -4.30 -5.80 52.66
CA VAL A 371 -4.52 -5.01 51.43
C VAL A 371 -4.52 -3.50 51.71
N SER A 372 -3.65 -2.76 51.00
CA SER A 372 -3.74 -1.32 50.81
C SER A 372 -4.11 -1.03 49.35
N SER A 373 -5.15 -0.22 49.17
CA SER A 373 -5.63 0.29 47.88
C SER A 373 -4.54 1.08 47.13
N PRO A 374 -4.48 1.01 45.78
CA PRO A 374 -3.54 1.83 45.02
C PRO A 374 -4.08 3.24 44.75
N ASP A 375 -3.14 4.17 44.86
CA ASP A 375 -3.15 5.59 44.51
C ASP A 375 -3.37 5.80 42.99
N PRO A 376 -4.14 6.80 42.53
CA PRO A 376 -4.33 7.08 41.12
C PRO A 376 -3.20 8.01 40.63
N GLY A 377 -2.09 7.43 40.20
CA GLY A 377 -0.96 8.22 39.73
C GLY A 377 0.22 7.37 39.30
N SER A 378 0.01 6.45 38.36
CA SER A 378 1.11 5.70 37.75
C SER A 378 1.02 5.79 36.24
N SER A 379 1.93 6.58 35.67
CA SER A 379 2.29 6.57 34.26
C SER A 379 2.66 5.14 33.85
N ALA A 380 1.96 4.60 32.85
CA ALA A 380 2.20 3.26 32.35
C ALA A 380 3.65 3.08 31.87
N PRO A 381 4.31 1.96 32.20
CA PRO A 381 5.62 1.65 31.65
C PRO A 381 5.54 1.40 30.13
N PRO A 382 6.62 1.66 29.37
CA PRO A 382 6.67 1.34 27.94
C PRO A 382 6.40 -0.16 27.73
N ALA A 383 5.58 -0.46 26.73
CA ALA A 383 5.19 -1.82 26.39
C ALA A 383 6.43 -2.71 26.16
N ALA A 384 6.40 -3.92 26.74
CA ALA A 384 7.48 -4.89 26.62
C ALA A 384 7.68 -5.31 25.14
N PRO A 385 8.92 -5.56 24.69
CA PRO A 385 9.23 -5.93 23.31
C PRO A 385 8.61 -7.27 22.85
N ASP A 386 8.13 -8.10 23.77
CA ASP A 386 7.61 -9.46 23.51
C ASP A 386 6.07 -9.59 23.64
N ASP A 387 5.30 -8.56 23.25
CA ASP A 387 3.83 -8.66 23.24
C ASP A 387 3.34 -9.62 22.12
N PRO A 388 2.71 -10.76 22.45
CA PRO A 388 2.21 -11.74 21.46
C PRO A 388 1.11 -11.18 20.55
N SER A 389 0.53 -10.00 20.85
CA SER A 389 -0.36 -9.28 19.94
C SER A 389 0.35 -8.88 18.63
N ARG A 390 1.65 -8.55 18.69
CA ARG A 390 2.44 -8.15 17.51
C ARG A 390 2.68 -9.28 16.52
N SER A 391 2.91 -10.51 17.00
CA SER A 391 3.12 -11.67 16.13
C SER A 391 1.86 -12.10 15.38
N ARG A 392 0.66 -11.72 15.85
CA ARG A 392 -0.62 -11.97 15.16
C ARG A 392 -0.99 -10.88 14.14
N LEU A 393 -0.26 -9.76 14.11
CA LEU A 393 -0.46 -8.69 13.12
C LEU A 393 0.21 -8.96 11.78
N MET A 394 1.00 -10.05 11.66
CA MET A 394 1.51 -10.56 10.38
C MET A 394 0.40 -10.92 9.39
N ASP A 395 -0.83 -11.07 9.89
CA ASP A 395 -2.02 -11.37 9.10
C ASP A 395 -2.67 -10.13 8.48
N ILE A 396 -2.11 -8.92 8.65
CA ILE A 396 -2.56 -7.68 8.00
C ILE A 396 -1.42 -7.21 7.09
N GLU A 397 -1.67 -7.13 5.78
CA GLU A 397 -0.64 -6.62 4.86
C GLU A 397 -0.59 -5.08 4.94
N PRO A 398 0.56 -4.47 5.27
CA PRO A 398 0.71 -3.02 5.34
C PRO A 398 0.55 -2.37 3.96
N GLU A 399 0.12 -1.11 3.93
CA GLU A 399 0.03 -0.34 2.69
C GLU A 399 1.45 0.12 2.32
N ARG A 400 1.90 -0.08 1.08
CA ARG A 400 3.24 0.39 0.68
C ARG A 400 3.14 1.80 0.12
N ILE A 401 4.13 2.63 0.43
CA ILE A 401 4.26 3.96 -0.18
C ILE A 401 4.32 3.78 -1.71
N GLY A 402 3.35 4.37 -2.40
CA GLY A 402 3.16 4.23 -3.85
C GLY A 402 1.89 3.46 -4.22
N ASP A 403 1.36 2.60 -3.35
CA ASP A 403 0.22 1.74 -3.67
C ASP A 403 -1.11 2.50 -3.91
N VAL A 404 -1.20 3.75 -3.46
CA VAL A 404 -2.33 4.63 -3.82
C VAL A 404 -2.13 5.17 -5.22
N VAL A 405 -2.69 4.46 -6.19
CA VAL A 405 -2.73 4.89 -7.58
C VAL A 405 -3.96 5.75 -7.81
N GLU A 406 -3.79 7.07 -7.87
CA GLU A 406 -4.86 7.99 -8.28
C GLU A 406 -4.90 8.04 -9.81
N PRO A 407 -6.02 7.64 -10.47
CA PRO A 407 -6.14 7.81 -11.91
C PRO A 407 -6.22 9.31 -12.25
N VAL A 408 -5.27 9.78 -13.04
CA VAL A 408 -5.21 11.18 -13.50
C VAL A 408 -5.73 11.26 -14.93
N PRO A 409 -6.59 12.24 -15.27
CA PRO A 409 -7.03 12.43 -16.65
C PRO A 409 -5.86 12.59 -17.63
N ALA A 410 -5.85 11.79 -18.69
CA ALA A 410 -4.84 11.90 -19.73
C ALA A 410 -5.25 12.94 -20.78
N THR A 411 -4.32 13.80 -21.17
CA THR A 411 -4.47 14.64 -22.36
C THR A 411 -4.13 13.81 -23.59
N VAL A 412 -5.15 13.42 -24.34
CA VAL A 412 -5.00 12.63 -25.58
C VAL A 412 -4.74 13.57 -26.77
N GLY A 413 -3.49 13.61 -27.22
CA GLY A 413 -3.08 14.26 -28.46
C GLY A 413 -3.15 13.32 -29.67
N ALA A 414 -2.76 13.79 -30.85
CA ALA A 414 -2.86 13.01 -32.10
C ALA A 414 -1.96 11.77 -32.15
N THR A 415 -0.82 11.78 -31.45
CA THR A 415 0.19 10.70 -31.49
C THR A 415 0.71 10.30 -30.11
N ARG A 416 0.16 10.91 -29.04
CA ARG A 416 0.57 10.62 -27.67
C ARG A 416 -0.50 10.97 -26.66
N MET A 417 -0.57 10.22 -25.57
CA MET A 417 -1.26 10.61 -24.35
C MET A 417 -0.24 11.23 -23.38
N VAL A 418 -0.68 12.23 -22.62
CA VAL A 418 0.17 12.94 -21.66
C VAL A 418 -0.52 12.98 -20.32
N VAL A 419 0.21 12.63 -19.27
CA VAL A 419 -0.25 12.65 -17.89
C VAL A 419 0.77 13.41 -17.06
N ASP A 420 0.32 14.40 -16.29
CA ASP A 420 1.19 15.09 -15.34
C ASP A 420 1.29 14.26 -14.06
N VAL A 421 2.52 14.01 -13.62
CA VAL A 421 2.82 13.17 -12.47
C VAL A 421 3.78 13.88 -11.52
N THR A 422 3.61 13.64 -10.22
CA THR A 422 4.62 13.99 -9.21
C THR A 422 5.52 12.79 -9.00
N LEU A 423 6.82 13.03 -9.05
CA LEU A 423 7.83 12.00 -8.83
C LEU A 423 8.02 11.75 -7.33
N PRO A 424 8.46 10.54 -6.93
CA PRO A 424 8.78 10.25 -5.54
C PRO A 424 9.72 11.27 -4.91
N ASP A 425 9.50 11.63 -3.65
CA ASP A 425 10.35 12.59 -2.91
C ASP A 425 11.72 12.02 -2.53
N ARG A 426 11.89 10.70 -2.62
CA ARG A 426 13.17 10.04 -2.36
C ARG A 426 13.90 9.72 -3.66
N PRO A 427 15.19 10.03 -3.78
CA PRO A 427 15.99 9.54 -4.90
C PRO A 427 16.10 8.01 -4.85
N GLY A 428 16.39 7.40 -6.00
CA GLY A 428 16.58 5.95 -6.09
C GLY A 428 16.05 5.36 -7.40
N ARG A 429 15.99 4.02 -7.44
CA ARG A 429 15.40 3.27 -8.56
C ARG A 429 13.98 2.84 -8.21
N TYR A 430 13.06 3.10 -9.13
CA TYR A 430 11.65 2.77 -9.01
C TYR A 430 11.21 1.97 -10.23
N ARG A 431 10.32 1.00 -10.01
CA ARG A 431 9.49 0.41 -11.06
C ARG A 431 8.26 1.29 -11.21
N LEU A 432 8.13 1.91 -12.37
CA LEU A 432 6.94 2.60 -12.83
C LEU A 432 5.92 1.54 -13.27
N VAL A 433 4.79 1.44 -12.58
CA VAL A 433 3.63 0.66 -13.01
C VAL A 433 2.55 1.61 -13.51
N VAL A 434 2.00 1.31 -14.68
CA VAL A 434 0.97 2.12 -15.33
C VAL A 434 -0.28 1.28 -15.46
N THR A 435 -1.42 1.89 -15.13
CA THR A 435 -2.75 1.29 -15.31
C THR A 435 -3.62 2.27 -16.10
N LEU A 436 -4.38 1.75 -17.05
CA LEU A 436 -5.30 2.55 -17.85
C LEU A 436 -6.70 2.41 -17.29
N HIS A 437 -7.45 3.51 -17.18
CA HIS A 437 -8.81 3.49 -16.68
C HIS A 437 -9.75 4.29 -17.57
N ASP A 438 -11.02 3.92 -17.51
CA ASP A 438 -12.09 4.67 -18.14
C ASP A 438 -12.29 6.05 -17.46
N PRO A 439 -13.17 6.92 -17.99
CA PRO A 439 -13.44 8.22 -17.39
C PRO A 439 -14.04 8.17 -15.98
N THR A 440 -14.50 7.00 -15.53
CA THR A 440 -15.04 6.77 -14.19
C THR A 440 -13.98 6.23 -13.22
N GLY A 441 -12.76 5.94 -13.71
CA GLY A 441 -11.67 5.37 -12.92
C GLY A 441 -11.76 3.85 -12.73
N VAL A 442 -12.59 3.13 -13.51
CA VAL A 442 -12.51 1.65 -13.58
C VAL A 442 -11.38 1.27 -14.52
N ALA A 443 -10.50 0.36 -14.10
CA ALA A 443 -9.44 -0.12 -14.99
C ALA A 443 -10.04 -0.82 -16.22
N TYR A 444 -9.44 -0.60 -17.38
CA TYR A 444 -9.75 -1.39 -18.57
C TYR A 444 -9.35 -2.85 -18.40
N ASP A 445 -9.90 -3.73 -19.21
CA ASP A 445 -9.66 -5.18 -19.17
C ASP A 445 -8.18 -5.58 -19.20
N ALA A 446 -7.89 -6.80 -18.72
CA ALA A 446 -6.51 -7.30 -18.67
C ALA A 446 -5.77 -7.21 -20.02
N PRO A 447 -6.36 -7.58 -21.18
CA PRO A 447 -5.74 -7.35 -22.48
C PRO A 447 -5.35 -5.89 -22.72
N THR A 448 -6.22 -4.93 -22.40
CA THR A 448 -5.89 -3.50 -22.52
C THR A 448 -4.75 -3.10 -21.58
N GLN A 449 -4.73 -3.61 -20.34
CA GLN A 449 -3.64 -3.31 -19.40
C GLN A 449 -2.29 -3.80 -19.92
N THR A 450 -2.24 -4.94 -20.62
CA THR A 450 -0.97 -5.44 -21.20
C THR A 450 -0.36 -4.51 -22.24
N LEU A 451 -1.14 -3.58 -22.81
CA LEU A 451 -0.62 -2.55 -23.71
C LEU A 451 0.23 -1.52 -22.94
N ALA A 452 -0.13 -1.20 -21.69
CA ALA A 452 0.58 -0.24 -20.88
C ALA A 452 1.83 -0.88 -20.28
N THR A 453 2.97 -0.71 -20.94
CA THR A 453 4.24 -1.23 -20.44
C THR A 453 4.83 -0.25 -19.41
N GLY A 454 5.06 -0.75 -18.18
CA GLY A 454 5.83 -0.05 -17.17
C GLY A 454 7.32 0.07 -17.51
N GLY A 455 8.11 0.67 -16.62
CA GLY A 455 9.55 0.82 -16.84
C GLY A 455 10.34 0.98 -15.55
N ILE A 456 11.67 0.87 -15.62
CA ILE A 456 12.54 1.25 -14.50
C ILE A 456 12.95 2.70 -14.68
N VAL A 457 12.66 3.52 -13.68
CA VAL A 457 12.98 4.95 -13.66
C VAL A 457 13.91 5.21 -12.48
N ARG A 458 15.00 5.92 -12.75
CA ARG A 458 15.87 6.45 -11.71
C ARG A 458 15.45 7.87 -11.39
N ILE A 459 15.08 8.13 -10.15
CA ILE A 459 14.79 9.47 -9.63
C ILE A 459 16.07 10.03 -9.04
N SER A 460 16.57 11.15 -9.59
CA SER A 460 17.75 11.83 -9.09
C SER A 460 17.44 12.68 -7.87
N GLY A 461 18.39 12.80 -6.95
CA GLY A 461 18.31 13.73 -5.81
C GLY A 461 18.69 15.17 -6.20
N GLU A 462 18.94 16.00 -5.18
CA GLU A 462 19.50 17.33 -5.37
C GLU A 462 20.89 17.26 -6.01
N LEU A 463 21.71 16.30 -5.56
CA LEU A 463 22.98 15.93 -6.16
C LEU A 463 22.79 14.70 -7.05
N GLY A 464 23.58 14.60 -8.12
CA GLY A 464 23.53 13.43 -8.98
C GLY A 464 24.50 13.51 -10.14
N ALA A 465 25.24 12.42 -10.36
CA ALA A 465 26.18 12.25 -11.46
C ALA A 465 25.79 11.03 -12.32
N ARG A 466 26.10 11.10 -13.61
CA ARG A 466 26.09 9.94 -14.49
C ARG A 466 27.41 9.85 -15.24
N TYR A 467 27.99 8.65 -15.23
CA TYR A 467 29.24 8.33 -15.89
C TYR A 467 28.94 7.48 -17.13
N GLN A 468 29.52 7.87 -18.26
CA GLN A 468 29.58 7.05 -19.45
C GLN A 468 31.05 6.71 -19.71
N VAL A 469 31.41 5.50 -19.35
CA VAL A 469 32.76 4.93 -19.41
C VAL A 469 32.66 3.47 -19.83
N ALA A 470 33.73 2.89 -20.36
CA ALA A 470 33.79 1.46 -20.65
C ALA A 470 33.64 0.66 -19.34
N ALA A 471 32.82 -0.39 -19.32
CA ALA A 471 32.65 -1.22 -18.13
C ALA A 471 33.89 -2.06 -17.79
N THR A 472 34.73 -2.33 -18.80
CA THR A 472 35.96 -3.10 -18.67
C THR A 472 37.11 -2.47 -19.44
N ALA A 473 38.34 -2.58 -18.94
CA ALA A 473 39.57 -2.22 -19.64
C ALA A 473 40.69 -3.25 -19.39
N ARG A 474 41.75 -3.18 -20.20
CA ARG A 474 43.00 -3.92 -19.99
C ARG A 474 44.18 -2.97 -20.02
N ALA A 475 45.20 -3.26 -19.22
CA ALA A 475 46.40 -2.45 -19.16
C ALA A 475 47.64 -3.30 -18.83
N GLU A 476 48.81 -2.83 -19.23
CA GLU A 476 50.10 -3.44 -18.85
C GLU A 476 50.53 -2.93 -17.47
N ALA A 477 51.05 -3.82 -16.64
CA ALA A 477 51.55 -3.49 -15.31
C ALA A 477 52.58 -2.35 -15.34
N SER A 478 52.47 -1.39 -14.40
CA SER A 478 53.27 -0.15 -14.37
C SER A 478 53.14 0.75 -15.61
N GLY A 479 52.19 0.48 -16.50
CA GLY A 479 51.91 1.27 -17.69
C GLY A 479 51.01 2.49 -17.42
N LYS A 480 50.49 3.09 -18.52
CA LYS A 480 49.48 4.15 -18.46
C LYS A 480 48.19 3.71 -19.15
N LEU A 481 47.07 3.85 -18.45
CA LEU A 481 45.73 3.62 -19.00
C LEU A 481 45.08 4.97 -19.34
N LYS A 482 44.69 5.15 -20.61
CA LYS A 482 43.87 6.28 -21.04
C LYS A 482 42.41 5.86 -21.03
N LEU A 483 41.63 6.41 -20.09
CA LEU A 483 40.23 6.07 -19.90
C LEU A 483 39.34 7.22 -20.40
N PRO A 484 38.65 7.08 -21.56
CA PRO A 484 37.67 8.07 -22.00
C PRO A 484 36.46 8.04 -21.08
N VAL A 485 36.12 9.18 -20.50
CA VAL A 485 34.96 9.33 -19.60
C VAL A 485 34.10 10.50 -20.07
N THR A 486 32.78 10.31 -20.06
CA THR A 486 31.83 11.44 -20.09
C THR A 486 31.09 11.48 -18.77
N VAL A 487 31.11 12.63 -18.10
CA VAL A 487 30.35 12.88 -16.88
C VAL A 487 29.19 13.83 -17.20
N ALA A 488 28.06 13.62 -16.56
CA ALA A 488 26.89 14.47 -16.67
C ALA A 488 26.33 14.79 -15.29
N ASN A 489 26.01 16.07 -15.05
CA ASN A 489 25.25 16.46 -13.88
C ASN A 489 23.78 16.09 -14.11
N VAL A 490 23.28 15.11 -13.35
CA VAL A 490 21.88 14.64 -13.42
C VAL A 490 21.05 15.05 -12.20
N GLY A 491 21.65 15.74 -11.23
CA GLY A 491 20.98 16.37 -10.10
C GLY A 491 20.40 17.74 -10.45
N ARG A 492 19.87 18.43 -9.43
CA ARG A 492 19.36 19.81 -9.51
C ARG A 492 20.45 20.84 -9.25
N ALA A 493 21.34 20.57 -8.29
CA ALA A 493 22.36 21.50 -7.88
C ALA A 493 23.42 21.65 -8.97
N THR A 494 23.81 22.88 -9.23
CA THR A 494 24.96 23.19 -10.08
C THR A 494 26.24 22.73 -9.40
N TRP A 495 27.15 22.10 -10.14
CA TRP A 495 28.42 21.68 -9.57
C TRP A 495 29.44 22.82 -9.58
N GLY A 496 29.95 23.15 -8.40
CA GLY A 496 30.84 24.28 -8.19
C GLY A 496 30.14 25.64 -8.35
N GLN A 497 30.87 26.72 -8.09
CA GLN A 497 30.36 28.08 -8.28
C GLN A 497 30.83 28.62 -9.62
N ALA A 498 29.91 29.15 -10.42
CA ALA A 498 30.30 29.98 -11.56
C ALA A 498 30.95 31.24 -10.98
N GLY A 499 32.28 31.26 -10.91
CA GLY A 499 33.02 32.29 -10.20
C GLY A 499 32.57 33.68 -10.63
N THR A 500 31.86 34.40 -9.75
CA THR A 500 31.90 35.86 -9.81
C THR A 500 33.28 36.25 -9.34
N PRO A 501 34.11 36.92 -10.18
CA PRO A 501 35.47 37.30 -9.82
C PRO A 501 35.43 38.31 -8.68
N ASN A 502 35.38 37.82 -7.45
CA ASN A 502 35.38 38.62 -6.25
C ASN A 502 36.84 38.74 -5.79
N HIS A 503 37.53 39.76 -6.33
CA HIS A 503 38.96 40.02 -6.15
C HIS A 503 39.40 40.37 -4.70
N ARG A 504 38.66 39.97 -3.65
CA ARG A 504 38.92 40.45 -2.27
C ARG A 504 38.99 39.41 -1.15
N SER A 505 38.83 38.10 -1.39
CA SER A 505 39.14 37.10 -0.36
C SER A 505 40.46 36.39 -0.67
N LEU A 506 41.40 36.44 0.27
CA LEU A 506 42.73 35.82 0.20
C LEU A 506 42.72 34.29 0.40
N GLU A 507 41.54 33.67 0.50
CA GLU A 507 41.38 32.21 0.47
C GLU A 507 40.89 31.80 -0.92
N GLU A 508 41.81 31.35 -1.78
CA GLU A 508 41.47 30.70 -3.07
C GLU A 508 40.84 29.33 -2.78
N ARG A 509 39.52 29.31 -2.52
CA ARG A 509 38.78 28.04 -2.46
C ARG A 509 38.59 27.50 -3.88
N PRO A 510 38.75 26.18 -4.11
CA PRO A 510 38.44 25.58 -5.39
C PRO A 510 36.97 25.88 -5.74
N SER A 511 36.74 26.39 -6.95
CA SER A 511 35.39 26.78 -7.41
C SER A 511 34.77 25.74 -8.34
N ALA A 512 35.58 24.78 -8.80
CA ALA A 512 35.21 23.73 -9.74
C ALA A 512 35.08 22.38 -9.02
N ALA A 513 34.16 21.55 -9.52
CA ALA A 513 34.11 20.14 -9.14
C ALA A 513 35.25 19.37 -9.78
N SER A 514 35.63 18.24 -9.18
CA SER A 514 36.67 17.36 -9.68
C SER A 514 36.14 15.96 -9.94
N LEU A 515 36.55 15.35 -11.04
CA LEU A 515 36.39 13.92 -11.30
C LEU A 515 37.60 13.20 -10.73
N VAL A 516 37.39 12.34 -9.73
CA VAL A 516 38.44 11.57 -9.08
C VAL A 516 38.33 10.10 -9.48
N ALA A 517 39.47 9.46 -9.73
CA ALA A 517 39.57 8.04 -10.01
C ALA A 517 40.44 7.34 -8.97
N HIS A 518 39.87 6.33 -8.31
CA HIS A 518 40.50 5.54 -7.27
C HIS A 518 40.65 4.08 -7.73
N TRP A 519 41.81 3.46 -7.47
CA TRP A 519 42.02 2.04 -7.70
C TRP A 519 41.58 1.21 -6.48
N VAL A 520 41.00 0.04 -6.71
CA VAL A 520 40.67 -0.96 -5.69
C VAL A 520 41.10 -2.33 -6.19
N SER A 521 41.90 -3.06 -5.42
CA SER A 521 42.27 -4.45 -5.74
C SER A 521 41.09 -5.39 -5.49
N LEU A 522 40.79 -6.30 -6.43
CA LEU A 522 39.72 -7.29 -6.28
C LEU A 522 40.22 -8.67 -5.86
N ASP A 523 41.52 -8.93 -5.96
CA ASP A 523 42.10 -10.26 -5.72
C ASP A 523 42.43 -10.54 -4.24
N GLY A 524 42.15 -9.59 -3.33
CA GLY A 524 42.29 -9.77 -1.88
C GLY A 524 43.72 -10.02 -1.38
N GLY A 525 44.72 -9.97 -2.26
CA GLY A 525 46.15 -10.03 -1.92
C GLY A 525 46.59 -8.76 -1.19
N ALA A 526 47.37 -8.95 -0.11
CA ALA A 526 47.86 -7.90 0.79
C ALA A 526 48.43 -6.67 0.05
N GLU A 527 48.07 -5.48 0.53
CA GLU A 527 48.65 -4.14 0.25
C GLU A 527 49.49 -4.01 -1.05
N ALA A 528 48.94 -4.44 -2.19
CA ALA A 528 49.52 -4.08 -3.48
C ALA A 528 49.59 -2.54 -3.49
N ALA A 529 50.79 -1.98 -3.67
CA ALA A 529 50.97 -0.54 -3.66
C ALA A 529 50.15 0.07 -4.80
N LEU A 530 48.98 0.61 -4.46
CA LEU A 530 48.07 1.19 -5.43
C LEU A 530 48.61 2.55 -5.88
N PRO A 531 48.47 2.90 -7.17
CA PRO A 531 48.79 4.24 -7.65
C PRO A 531 47.98 5.31 -6.90
N ALA A 532 48.54 6.51 -6.82
CA ALA A 532 47.82 7.66 -6.27
C ALA A 532 46.56 7.98 -7.08
N ASP A 533 45.57 8.56 -6.42
CA ASP A 533 44.33 9.00 -7.03
C ASP A 533 44.59 10.04 -8.13
N VAL A 534 43.82 9.94 -9.21
CA VAL A 534 43.89 10.90 -10.32
C VAL A 534 42.70 11.84 -10.23
N GLU A 535 43.00 13.12 -10.16
CA GLU A 535 42.01 14.19 -10.14
C GLU A 535 41.98 14.94 -11.48
N HIS A 536 40.78 15.19 -11.99
CA HIS A 536 40.56 16.00 -13.20
C HIS A 536 39.50 17.07 -12.94
N GLU A 537 39.92 18.33 -12.96
CA GLU A 537 39.03 19.48 -12.77
C GLU A 537 37.97 19.54 -13.88
N LEU A 538 36.71 19.69 -13.49
CA LEU A 538 35.56 19.88 -14.37
C LEU A 538 35.26 21.38 -14.52
N PRO A 539 34.51 21.79 -15.57
CA PRO A 539 34.09 23.19 -15.67
C PRO A 539 33.32 23.64 -14.43
N ALA A 540 33.72 24.79 -13.86
CA ALA A 540 32.97 25.41 -12.77
C ALA A 540 31.55 25.79 -13.21
N GLY A 541 30.59 25.65 -12.29
CA GLY A 541 29.20 26.00 -12.56
C GLY A 541 28.50 25.01 -13.51
N MET A 542 28.86 23.72 -13.46
CA MET A 542 28.29 22.71 -14.34
C MET A 542 26.83 22.45 -13.99
N ALA A 543 25.92 23.12 -14.71
CA ALA A 543 24.50 23.13 -14.43
C ALA A 543 23.83 21.76 -14.71
N ALA A 544 22.65 21.55 -14.14
CA ALA A 544 21.86 20.35 -14.37
C ALA A 544 21.73 20.03 -15.87
N GLY A 545 22.26 18.87 -16.29
CA GLY A 545 22.15 18.31 -17.64
C GLY A 545 23.31 18.60 -18.56
N GLN A 546 24.21 19.49 -18.12
CA GLN A 546 25.48 19.67 -18.79
C GLN A 546 26.30 18.38 -18.70
N ARG A 547 27.13 18.19 -19.73
CA ARG A 547 27.99 17.02 -19.87
C ARG A 547 29.39 17.46 -20.21
N LYS A 548 30.38 16.77 -19.67
CA LYS A 548 31.80 16.99 -19.99
C LYS A 548 32.42 15.66 -20.38
N ARG A 549 33.06 15.64 -21.56
CA ARG A 549 33.88 14.52 -22.01
C ARG A 549 35.35 14.83 -21.76
N GLY A 550 36.09 13.85 -21.27
CA GLY A 550 37.52 13.91 -20.99
C GLY A 550 38.20 12.56 -21.19
N ILE A 551 39.52 12.55 -21.03
CA ILE A 551 40.34 11.34 -20.98
C ILE A 551 41.13 11.41 -19.69
N LEU A 552 40.91 10.45 -18.79
CA LEU A 552 41.70 10.29 -17.58
C LEU A 552 42.96 9.49 -17.92
N GLY A 553 44.13 10.00 -17.57
CA GLY A 553 45.39 9.26 -17.65
C GLY A 553 45.70 8.66 -16.29
N LEU A 554 45.55 7.34 -16.16
CA LEU A 554 45.77 6.60 -14.92
C LEU A 554 47.12 5.88 -15.00
N GLU A 555 47.95 6.01 -13.97
CA GLU A 555 49.07 5.08 -13.77
C GLU A 555 48.49 3.71 -13.36
N VAL A 556 49.00 2.65 -13.94
CA VAL A 556 48.49 1.28 -13.76
C VAL A 556 49.25 0.61 -12.61
N PRO A 557 48.59 -0.14 -11.70
CA PRO A 557 49.27 -0.91 -10.67
C PRO A 557 50.44 -1.74 -11.21
N ALA A 558 51.50 -1.87 -10.41
CA ALA A 558 52.70 -2.60 -10.80
C ALA A 558 52.53 -4.13 -10.74
N GLU A 559 51.55 -4.59 -9.97
CA GLU A 559 51.23 -6.02 -9.83
C GLU A 559 50.14 -6.40 -10.84
N PRO A 560 50.33 -7.50 -11.61
CA PRO A 560 49.26 -8.06 -12.44
C PRO A 560 48.08 -8.55 -11.59
N GLY A 561 46.86 -8.39 -12.08
CA GLY A 561 45.66 -8.78 -11.35
C GLY A 561 44.37 -8.14 -11.84
N SER A 562 43.30 -8.37 -11.08
CA SER A 562 41.99 -7.76 -11.29
C SER A 562 41.79 -6.57 -10.36
N TYR A 563 41.48 -5.43 -10.95
CA TYR A 563 41.25 -4.19 -10.25
C TYR A 563 39.91 -3.56 -10.63
N LEU A 564 39.43 -2.67 -9.79
CA LEU A 564 38.30 -1.80 -10.04
C LEU A 564 38.77 -0.35 -9.99
N VAL A 565 38.48 0.42 -11.04
CA VAL A 565 38.59 1.88 -10.99
C VAL A 565 37.21 2.43 -10.62
N VAL A 566 37.16 3.13 -9.50
CA VAL A 566 35.98 3.82 -8.99
C VAL A 566 36.09 5.29 -9.35
N LEU A 567 35.11 5.80 -10.08
CA LEU A 567 35.01 7.19 -10.51
C LEU A 567 34.00 7.91 -9.63
N ASP A 568 34.43 9.02 -9.05
CA ASP A 568 33.60 9.87 -8.20
C ASP A 568 33.69 11.34 -8.61
N ILE A 569 32.69 12.12 -8.24
CA ILE A 569 32.70 13.58 -8.36
C ILE A 569 32.88 14.16 -6.97
N VAL A 570 33.91 14.98 -6.78
CA VAL A 570 34.14 15.71 -5.54
C VAL A 570 33.77 17.16 -5.76
N LEU A 571 32.81 17.66 -4.99
CA LEU A 571 32.40 19.05 -4.98
C LEU A 571 33.17 19.82 -3.90
N PRO A 572 33.62 21.06 -4.14
CA PRO A 572 34.38 21.83 -3.15
C PRO A 572 33.68 22.03 -1.80
N ASP A 573 32.36 22.23 -1.83
CA ASP A 573 31.57 22.59 -0.64
C ASP A 573 30.93 21.37 0.05
N ILE A 574 30.87 20.22 -0.63
CA ILE A 574 30.11 19.03 -0.20
C ILE A 574 31.02 17.80 -0.05
N GLY A 575 32.06 17.69 -0.86
CA GLY A 575 32.93 16.53 -0.92
C GLY A 575 32.43 15.48 -1.93
N SER A 576 32.66 14.21 -1.63
CA SER A 576 32.37 13.06 -2.48
C SER A 576 30.87 12.92 -2.74
N LEU A 577 30.44 12.92 -4.00
CA LEU A 577 29.05 12.63 -4.35
C LEU A 577 28.68 11.17 -4.02
N THR A 578 29.65 10.26 -4.09
CA THR A 578 29.43 8.86 -3.67
C THR A 578 29.12 8.75 -2.18
N ALA A 579 29.77 9.54 -1.33
CA ALA A 579 29.45 9.62 0.09
C ALA A 579 28.03 10.16 0.34
N GLU A 580 27.53 11.01 -0.57
CA GLU A 580 26.15 11.53 -0.58
C GLU A 580 25.15 10.58 -1.29
N GLY A 581 25.50 9.31 -1.50
CA GLY A 581 24.63 8.28 -2.08
C GLY A 581 24.57 8.25 -3.62
N VAL A 582 25.36 9.08 -4.32
CA VAL A 582 25.39 9.05 -5.79
C VAL A 582 26.23 7.87 -6.28
N GLU A 583 25.58 6.94 -6.98
CA GLU A 583 26.25 5.77 -7.57
C GLU A 583 27.52 6.15 -8.39
N PRO A 584 28.71 5.58 -8.06
CA PRO A 584 29.96 5.89 -8.74
C PRO A 584 30.04 5.27 -10.14
N GLY A 585 30.96 5.77 -10.97
CA GLY A 585 31.31 5.09 -12.22
C GLY A 585 32.27 3.95 -11.95
N LEU A 586 31.97 2.74 -12.43
CA LEU A 586 32.79 1.56 -12.15
C LEU A 586 33.41 0.99 -13.44
N VAL A 587 34.71 0.73 -13.40
CA VAL A 587 35.45 0.10 -14.52
C VAL A 587 36.29 -1.06 -13.98
N ARG A 588 36.01 -2.28 -14.42
CA ARG A 588 36.88 -3.43 -14.11
C ARG A 588 38.10 -3.40 -15.01
N VAL A 589 39.30 -3.46 -14.45
CA VAL A 589 40.55 -3.43 -15.20
C VAL A 589 41.33 -4.70 -14.93
N THR A 590 41.72 -5.39 -16.00
CA THR A 590 42.69 -6.49 -15.92
C THR A 590 44.08 -5.93 -16.23
N VAL A 591 45.01 -6.14 -15.30
CA VAL A 591 46.41 -5.74 -15.43
C VAL A 591 47.23 -6.99 -15.75
N GLU A 592 47.96 -6.95 -16.87
CA GLU A 592 48.77 -8.05 -17.40
C GLU A 592 50.28 -7.80 -17.26
#